data_AF-A0A1G6YZ74-F1
#
_entry.id   AF-A0A1G6YZ74-F1
#
_cell.length_a   1.000
_cell.length_b   1.000
_cell.length_c   1.000
_cell.angle_alpha   90.00
_cell.angle_beta   90.00
_cell.angle_gamma   90.00
#
_symmetry.space_group_name_H-M   'P 1'
#
loop_
_entity.id
_entity.type
_entity.pdbx_description
1 polymer ?
#
loop_
_entity_poly.entity_id
_entity_poly.type
_entity_poly.pdbx_seq_one_letter_code
_entity_poly.pdbx_strand_id
1 'polypeptide(L)'
;METNGKTSVKTDKPKHKGGRPKVRVRRETHVKVRLTATERFLITGKAKDAGMRLSDWIRAAARAAKIVARLKPEDLQIMRMLTGMANNLNQLTKLAHRDGILTIAIKCGNLLVEIDQALKYFNSDDRQDT
;
A
#
# COMPACT_ATOMS: atom_id res chain seq x y z
N MET A 1 -4.83 -50.03 67.67
CA MET A 1 -5.15 -48.63 67.99
C MET A 1 -5.03 -47.83 66.72
N GLU A 2 -6.16 -47.33 66.26
CA GLU A 2 -6.34 -46.59 65.01
C GLU A 2 -5.86 -45.14 65.17
N THR A 3 -5.28 -44.56 64.12
CA THR A 3 -5.32 -43.10 63.92
C THR A 3 -5.70 -42.82 62.47
N ASN A 4 -6.98 -42.50 62.28
CA ASN A 4 -7.60 -42.16 61.00
C ASN A 4 -7.40 -40.66 60.70
N GLY A 5 -6.51 -40.34 59.75
CA GLY A 5 -6.30 -38.98 59.26
C GLY A 5 -7.28 -38.63 58.15
N LYS A 6 -8.36 -37.90 58.47
CA LYS A 6 -9.32 -37.37 57.48
C LYS A 6 -8.64 -36.38 56.52
N THR A 7 -8.48 -36.77 55.26
CA THR A 7 -8.12 -35.86 54.15
C THR A 7 -9.34 -35.02 53.76
N SER A 8 -9.38 -33.74 54.13
CA SER A 8 -10.38 -32.79 53.63
C SER A 8 -9.92 -32.26 52.26
N VAL A 9 -10.57 -32.69 51.18
CA VAL A 9 -10.38 -32.12 49.84
C VAL A 9 -10.99 -30.71 49.83
N LYS A 10 -10.15 -29.68 49.86
CA LYS A 10 -10.58 -28.29 49.63
C LYS A 10 -10.69 -28.08 48.11
N THR A 11 -11.92 -28.02 47.61
CA THR A 11 -12.19 -27.52 46.25
C THR A 11 -11.85 -26.03 46.19
N ASP A 12 -10.71 -25.70 45.58
CA ASP A 12 -10.23 -24.33 45.41
C ASP A 12 -11.03 -23.64 44.30
N LYS A 13 -12.18 -23.06 44.67
CA LYS A 13 -12.87 -22.12 43.77
C LYS A 13 -12.12 -20.79 43.83
N PRO A 14 -11.58 -20.28 42.70
CA PRO A 14 -10.77 -19.08 42.73
C PRO A 14 -11.62 -17.89 43.21
N LYS A 15 -11.23 -17.31 44.35
CA LYS A 15 -11.82 -16.05 44.85
C LYS A 15 -11.68 -14.98 43.77
N HIS A 16 -12.80 -14.45 43.29
CA HIS A 16 -12.82 -13.23 42.50
C HIS A 16 -12.27 -12.09 43.37
N LYS A 17 -10.97 -11.80 43.21
CA LYS A 17 -10.38 -10.56 43.72
C LYS A 17 -11.07 -9.44 42.95
N GLY A 18 -12.07 -8.81 43.56
CA GLY A 18 -12.76 -7.66 43.00
C GLY A 18 -11.75 -6.65 42.45
N GLY A 19 -12.07 -6.09 41.29
CA GLY A 19 -11.19 -5.17 40.57
C GLY A 19 -11.56 -5.06 39.10
N ARG A 20 -11.07 -4.01 38.43
CA ARG A 20 -11.24 -3.88 36.98
C ARG A 20 -10.52 -5.04 36.29
N PRO A 21 -11.20 -5.79 35.38
CA PRO A 21 -10.56 -6.86 34.63
C PRO A 21 -9.27 -6.41 33.94
N LYS A 22 -8.25 -7.27 33.96
CA LYS A 22 -6.98 -6.99 33.30
C LYS A 22 -7.21 -6.88 31.79
N VAL A 23 -6.94 -5.70 31.22
CA VAL A 23 -7.09 -5.47 29.79
C VAL A 23 -6.03 -6.29 29.03
N ARG A 24 -6.47 -7.09 28.05
CA ARG A 24 -5.64 -8.02 27.27
C ARG A 24 -4.57 -7.33 26.41
N VAL A 25 -4.88 -6.15 25.85
CA VAL A 25 -3.94 -5.34 25.06
C VAL A 25 -3.83 -3.97 25.71
N ARG A 26 -2.66 -3.67 26.29
CA ARG A 26 -2.34 -2.35 26.82
C ARG A 26 -1.95 -1.43 25.67
N ARG A 27 -2.41 -0.18 25.73
CA ARG A 27 -2.05 0.88 24.78
C ARG A 27 -1.10 1.82 25.49
N GLU A 28 0.19 1.72 25.16
CA GLU A 28 1.28 2.39 25.89
C GLU A 28 1.76 3.66 25.16
N THR A 29 1.58 3.71 23.84
CA THR A 29 1.95 4.85 23.00
C THR A 29 0.75 5.72 22.67
N HIS A 30 1.00 7.01 22.44
CA HIS A 30 -0.02 7.98 22.07
C HIS A 30 0.48 8.92 20.97
N VAL A 31 -0.44 9.32 20.10
CA VAL A 31 -0.22 10.34 19.06
C VAL A 31 -1.09 11.54 19.41
N LYS A 32 -0.50 12.74 19.50
CA LYS A 32 -1.23 13.99 19.72
C LYS A 32 -1.36 14.75 18.41
N VAL A 33 -2.57 15.17 18.08
CA VAL A 33 -2.87 16.03 16.94
C VAL A 33 -3.53 17.29 17.49
N ARG A 34 -3.03 18.47 17.10
CA ARG A 34 -3.70 19.74 17.41
C ARG A 34 -4.81 19.95 16.39
N LEU A 35 -5.99 20.29 16.88
CA LEU A 35 -7.18 20.54 16.07
C LEU A 35 -7.63 21.98 16.28
N THR A 36 -8.16 22.57 15.23
CA THR A 36 -8.97 23.79 15.33
C THR A 36 -10.29 23.50 16.06
N ALA A 37 -10.97 24.55 16.52
CA ALA A 37 -12.28 24.42 17.17
C ALA A 37 -13.30 23.74 16.24
N THR A 38 -13.31 24.11 14.95
CA THR A 38 -14.20 23.56 13.93
C THR A 38 -13.96 22.08 13.68
N GLU A 39 -12.70 21.66 13.53
CA GLU A 39 -12.35 20.25 13.35
C GLU A 39 -12.77 19.43 14.57
N ARG A 40 -12.50 19.93 15.77
CA ARG A 40 -12.90 19.25 17.01
C ARG A 40 -14.42 19.09 17.09
N PHE A 41 -15.19 20.12 16.76
CA PHE A 41 -16.65 20.07 16.73
C PHE A 41 -17.16 19.01 15.75
N LEU A 42 -16.66 19.03 14.52
CA LEU A 42 -17.06 18.10 13.47
C LEU A 42 -16.74 16.63 13.81
N ILE A 43 -15.54 16.36 14.32
CA ILE A 43 -15.14 15.01 14.72
C ILE A 43 -15.98 14.53 15.93
N THR A 44 -16.29 15.44 16.86
CA THR A 44 -17.15 15.11 18.02
C THR A 44 -18.57 14.79 17.59
N GLY A 45 -19.13 15.54 16.63
CA GLY A 45 -20.43 15.24 16.04
C GLY A 45 -20.46 13.85 15.41
N LYS A 46 -19.49 13.54 14.53
CA LYS A 46 -19.37 12.22 13.90
C LYS A 46 -19.22 11.07 14.89
N ALA A 47 -18.46 11.28 15.97
CA ALA A 47 -18.33 10.29 17.03
C ALA A 47 -19.65 10.05 17.77
N LYS A 48 -20.40 11.13 18.06
CA LYS A 48 -21.72 11.06 18.70
C LYS A 48 -22.73 10.35 17.82
N ASP A 49 -22.78 10.67 16.54
CA ASP A 49 -23.70 10.04 15.57
C ASP A 49 -23.42 8.53 15.44
N ALA A 50 -22.15 8.12 15.53
CA ALA A 50 -21.75 6.73 15.55
C ALA A 50 -21.96 6.04 16.92
N GLY A 51 -22.41 6.76 17.95
CA GLY A 51 -22.54 6.22 19.32
C GLY A 51 -21.20 5.85 19.98
N MET A 52 -20.09 6.43 19.52
CA MET A 52 -18.74 6.07 19.95
C MET A 52 -18.08 7.18 20.77
N ARG A 53 -17.10 6.81 21.60
CA ARG A 53 -16.20 7.79 22.21
C ARG A 53 -15.28 8.38 21.15
N LEU A 54 -14.96 9.66 21.26
CA LEU A 54 -14.10 10.39 20.31
C LEU A 54 -12.80 9.65 19.97
N SER A 55 -12.12 9.10 20.97
CA SER A 55 -10.86 8.37 20.79
C SER A 55 -11.02 7.02 20.10
N ASP A 56 -12.17 6.36 20.24
CA ASP A 56 -12.48 5.10 19.57
C ASP A 56 -12.89 5.36 18.12
N TRP A 57 -13.65 6.43 17.89
CA TRP A 57 -14.00 6.90 16.56
C TRP A 57 -12.76 7.27 15.73
N ILE A 58 -11.87 8.11 16.27
CA ILE A 58 -10.61 8.49 15.57
C ILE A 58 -9.77 7.26 15.25
N ARG A 59 -9.73 6.28 16.15
CA ARG A 59 -8.96 5.05 15.93
C ARG A 59 -9.57 4.18 14.82
N ALA A 60 -10.89 4.03 14.81
CA ALA A 60 -11.59 3.32 13.76
C ALA A 60 -11.39 4.02 12.41
N ALA A 61 -11.55 5.35 12.38
CA ALA A 61 -11.32 6.17 11.19
C ALA A 61 -9.87 6.05 10.68
N ALA A 62 -8.87 6.15 11.56
CA ALA A 62 -7.46 6.02 11.17
C ALA A 62 -7.10 4.62 10.65
N ARG A 63 -7.77 3.56 11.14
CA ARG A 63 -7.59 2.19 10.63
C ARG A 63 -8.28 1.95 9.29
N ALA A 64 -9.44 2.58 9.09
CA ALA A 64 -10.23 2.45 7.86
C ALA A 64 -9.75 3.40 6.74
N ALA A 65 -8.99 4.44 7.09
CA ALA A 65 -8.49 5.42 6.14
C ALA A 65 -7.62 4.73 5.07
N LYS A 66 -8.09 4.74 3.82
CA LYS A 66 -7.28 4.36 2.66
C LYS A 66 -6.40 5.55 2.30
N ILE A 67 -5.13 5.47 2.65
CA ILE A 67 -4.13 6.44 2.18
C ILE A 67 -3.71 5.99 0.78
N VAL A 68 -4.14 6.72 -0.24
CA VAL A 68 -3.58 6.57 -1.58
C VAL A 68 -2.22 7.28 -1.55
N ALA A 69 -1.15 6.51 -1.44
CA ALA A 69 0.19 7.05 -1.54
C ALA A 69 0.36 7.74 -2.90
N ARG A 70 1.05 8.89 -2.91
CA ARG A 70 1.46 9.53 -4.17
C ARG A 70 2.35 8.56 -4.95
N LEU A 71 2.16 8.49 -6.27
CA LEU A 71 3.02 7.71 -7.17
C LEU A 71 4.48 8.01 -6.86
N LYS A 72 5.27 6.97 -6.63
CA LYS A 72 6.69 7.13 -6.37
C LYS A 72 7.40 7.65 -7.64
N PRO A 73 8.59 8.25 -7.53
CA PRO A 73 9.34 8.70 -8.70
C PRO A 73 9.52 7.61 -9.76
N GLU A 74 9.71 6.36 -9.33
CA GLU A 74 9.85 5.20 -10.20
C GLU A 74 8.55 4.90 -10.96
N ASP A 75 7.39 4.94 -10.28
CA ASP A 75 6.08 4.75 -10.90
C ASP A 75 5.80 5.85 -11.94
N LEU A 76 6.20 7.09 -11.64
CA LEU A 76 6.06 8.22 -12.57
C LEU A 76 6.93 8.05 -13.83
N GLN A 77 8.10 7.45 -13.71
CA GLN A 77 8.96 7.16 -14.86
C GLN A 77 8.31 6.12 -15.78
N ILE A 78 7.74 5.05 -15.21
CA ILE A 78 7.00 4.03 -15.97
C ILE A 78 5.80 4.66 -16.69
N MET A 79 5.04 5.53 -16.01
CA MET A 79 3.90 6.22 -16.61
C MET A 79 4.31 7.14 -17.77
N ARG A 80 5.44 7.85 -17.65
CA ARG A 80 5.97 8.66 -18.75
C ARG A 80 6.40 7.82 -19.94
N MET A 81 7.05 6.69 -19.69
CA MET A 81 7.45 5.76 -20.75
C MET A 81 6.22 5.18 -21.46
N LEU A 82 5.21 4.73 -20.72
CA LEU A 82 3.94 4.25 -21.28
C LEU A 82 3.25 5.31 -22.13
N THR A 83 3.25 6.57 -21.66
CA THR A 83 2.70 7.70 -22.43
C THR A 83 3.46 7.89 -23.75
N GLY A 84 4.80 7.81 -23.70
CA GLY A 84 5.63 7.87 -24.91
C GLY A 84 5.32 6.72 -25.88
N MET A 85 5.19 5.50 -25.37
CA MET A 85 4.84 4.32 -26.18
C MET A 85 3.45 4.43 -26.81
N ALA A 86 2.44 4.89 -26.06
CA ALA A 86 1.09 5.10 -26.56
C ALA A 86 1.07 6.16 -27.67
N ASN A 87 1.86 7.22 -27.53
CA ASN A 87 2.02 8.24 -28.55
C ASN A 87 2.69 7.69 -29.81
N ASN A 88 3.76 6.91 -29.64
CA ASN A 88 4.44 6.25 -30.76
C ASN A 88 3.47 5.33 -31.53
N LEU A 89 2.70 4.52 -30.80
CA LEU A 89 1.68 3.66 -31.39
C LEU A 89 0.62 4.46 -32.15
N ASN A 90 0.12 5.55 -31.56
CA ASN A 90 -0.87 6.41 -32.21
C ASN A 90 -0.34 7.05 -33.51
N GLN A 91 0.94 7.44 -33.53
CA GLN A 91 1.59 7.96 -34.74
C GLN A 91 1.69 6.90 -35.82
N LEU A 92 2.10 5.67 -35.46
CA LEU A 92 2.15 4.53 -36.39
C LEU A 92 0.77 4.21 -36.96
N THR A 93 -0.28 4.20 -36.14
CA THR A 93 -1.66 3.96 -36.61
C THR A 93 -2.14 5.05 -37.57
N LYS A 94 -1.87 6.32 -37.27
CA LYS A 94 -2.22 7.45 -38.16
C LYS A 94 -1.49 7.38 -39.49
N LEU A 95 -0.20 7.07 -39.46
CA LEU A 95 0.59 6.86 -40.67
C LEU A 95 0.03 5.67 -41.45
N ALA A 96 -0.35 4.58 -40.79
CA ALA A 96 -0.84 3.35 -41.44
C ALA A 96 -2.15 3.59 -42.18
N HIS A 97 -3.03 4.39 -41.60
CA HIS A 97 -4.25 4.85 -42.26
C HIS A 97 -3.97 5.72 -43.48
N ARG A 98 -2.88 6.50 -43.48
CA ARG A 98 -2.53 7.42 -44.58
C ARG A 98 -1.81 6.71 -45.72
N ASP A 99 -0.79 5.91 -45.39
CA ASP A 99 0.20 5.39 -46.34
C ASP A 99 0.03 3.87 -46.60
N GLY A 100 -0.93 3.24 -45.93
CA GLY A 100 -1.15 1.79 -45.94
C GLY A 100 -0.25 1.04 -44.94
N ILE A 101 -0.83 0.02 -44.28
CA ILE A 101 -0.14 -0.78 -43.24
C ILE A 101 1.14 -1.44 -43.75
N LEU A 102 1.15 -1.87 -45.03
CA LEU A 102 2.27 -2.61 -45.62
C LEU A 102 3.53 -1.74 -45.70
N THR A 103 3.38 -0.48 -46.10
CA THR A 103 4.47 0.49 -46.22
C THR A 103 5.14 0.76 -44.88
N ILE A 104 4.37 0.73 -43.79
CA ILE A 104 4.87 0.98 -42.43
C ILE A 104 5.53 -0.26 -41.85
N ALA A 105 4.96 -1.43 -42.06
CA ALA A 105 5.58 -2.68 -41.63
C ALA A 105 6.99 -2.83 -42.21
N ILE A 106 7.19 -2.47 -43.49
CA ILE A 106 8.51 -2.46 -44.13
C ILE A 106 9.45 -1.44 -43.47
N LYS A 107 8.99 -0.20 -43.26
CA LYS A 107 9.80 0.85 -42.61
C LYS A 107 10.19 0.47 -41.17
N CYS A 108 9.26 -0.05 -40.37
CA CYS A 108 9.52 -0.52 -39.02
C CYS A 108 10.48 -1.72 -39.02
N GLY A 109 10.36 -2.64 -39.99
CA GLY A 109 11.29 -3.75 -40.16
C GLY A 109 12.73 -3.29 -40.40
N ASN A 110 12.94 -2.35 -41.33
CA ASN A 110 14.27 -1.79 -41.60
C ASN A 110 14.85 -1.08 -40.38
N LEU A 111 14.03 -0.31 -39.66
CA LEU A 111 14.46 0.42 -38.47
C LEU A 111 14.82 -0.52 -37.31
N LEU A 112 14.12 -1.65 -37.17
CA LEU A 112 14.49 -2.70 -36.21
C LEU A 112 15.82 -3.38 -36.57
N VAL A 113 16.10 -3.59 -37.86
CA VAL A 113 17.40 -4.11 -38.30
C VAL A 113 18.52 -3.13 -37.97
N GLU A 114 18.32 -1.83 -38.18
CA GLU A 114 19.30 -0.79 -37.80
C GLU A 114 19.54 -0.74 -36.29
N ILE A 115 18.49 -0.83 -35.48
CA ILE A 115 18.63 -0.88 -34.01
C ILE A 115 19.36 -2.15 -33.57
N ASP A 116 19.01 -3.32 -34.12
CA ASP A 116 19.69 -4.59 -33.82
C ASP A 116 21.18 -4.53 -34.20
N GLN A 117 21.51 -3.95 -35.36
CA GLN A 117 22.89 -3.73 -35.79
C GLN A 117 23.64 -2.79 -34.84
N ALA A 118 23.00 -1.70 -34.40
CA ALA A 118 23.58 -0.74 -33.46
C ALA A 118 23.80 -1.38 -32.09
N LEU A 119 22.83 -2.15 -31.57
CA LEU A 119 22.96 -2.88 -30.31
C LEU A 119 24.07 -3.93 -30.38
N LYS A 120 24.19 -4.65 -31.50
CA LYS A 120 25.30 -5.58 -31.73
C LYS A 120 26.64 -4.86 -31.74
N TYR A 121 26.73 -3.71 -32.40
CA TYR A 121 27.91 -2.85 -32.43
C TYR A 121 28.32 -2.41 -31.02
N PHE A 122 27.39 -1.84 -30.24
CA PHE A 122 27.64 -1.44 -28.85
C PHE A 122 28.09 -2.62 -27.97
N ASN A 123 27.44 -3.78 -28.12
CA ASN A 123 27.78 -4.98 -27.36
C ASN A 123 29.11 -5.63 -27.80
N SER A 124 29.62 -5.31 -28.99
CA SER A 124 30.94 -5.75 -29.47
C SER A 124 32.09 -4.81 -29.08
N ASP A 125 31.82 -3.51 -28.84
CA ASP A 125 32.83 -2.52 -28.44
C ASP A 125 33.17 -2.59 -26.94
N ASP A 126 32.26 -3.08 -26.10
CA ASP A 126 32.43 -3.22 -24.63
C ASP A 126 33.44 -4.32 -24.18
N ARG A 127 34.26 -4.86 -25.10
CA ARG A 127 35.22 -5.96 -24.81
C ARG A 127 36.66 -5.75 -25.28
N GLN A 128 37.03 -4.56 -25.78
CA GLN A 128 38.39 -4.30 -26.28
C GLN A 128 39.10 -3.17 -25.52
N ASP A 129 39.05 -3.19 -24.19
CA ASP A 129 40.04 -2.50 -23.35
C ASP A 129 40.71 -3.55 -22.44
N THR A 130 41.84 -4.09 -22.91
CA THR A 130 42.86 -4.77 -22.10
C THR A 130 44.10 -3.88 -22.02
#